data_AF-A0A2J0Z8I9-F1
#
_entry.id   AF-A0A2J0Z8I9-F1
#
_cell.length_a   1.000
_cell.length_b   1.000
_cell.length_c   1.000
_cell.angle_alpha   90.00
_cell.angle_beta   90.00
_cell.angle_gamma   90.00
#
_symmetry.space_group_name_H-M   'P 1'
#
loop_
_entity.id
_entity.type
_entity.pdbx_description
1 polymer ?
#
loop_
_entity_poly.entity_id
_entity_poly.type
_entity_poly.pdbx_seq_one_letter_code
_entity_poly.pdbx_strand_id
1 'polypeptide(L)'
;MPKGSFAFPVAPMRAQALGEVHSRPYALVTTPRVIFQLAFMTEGGSIVDHAVMSELSRSRGIAPPGRDANHHAIAWGQGTLRWERHTEFSTYFWDAPAPESFGGEVPIHPFGDGFSPPGSLISGVRLEIRPDTPETREAIAAFDPTSLCYSETKNGQAVLLTDFRQNGDGLTQVLVIDRGMTEAGTGALVQRLLDIETYRTLAILGLPLAQSLSPEIRRTEDGLTAVTQRMKENVREEADEMLAEITRLAADLEAGAALSLYRFGASRAYYGIVQERIRTLSETPVPGYETIGTFLERRLAPAMRTCQSVEERQANLSRKLARATALLRSWIDVELERQNSALLNSMDRRAKLQLRLQQTVEGLSVAAISYYVVGLFGYLAKAVSHEIPVDPGLLTGLAVPFAVAGVWLVVRRIRRHHDEHG
;
A
#
# COMPACT_ATOMS: atom_id res chain seq x y z
N MET A 1 46.46 -21.39 33.50
CA MET A 1 45.55 -20.26 33.19
C MET A 1 45.82 -19.80 31.77
N PRO A 2 44.90 -19.97 30.81
CA PRO A 2 45.12 -19.44 29.48
C PRO A 2 44.97 -17.91 29.53
N LYS A 3 46.03 -17.20 29.13
CA LYS A 3 45.99 -15.75 28.91
C LYS A 3 45.00 -15.49 27.78
N GLY A 4 43.81 -14.99 28.11
CA GLY A 4 42.84 -14.55 27.12
C GLY A 4 43.38 -13.33 26.37
N SER A 5 43.97 -13.56 25.19
CA SER A 5 44.22 -12.51 24.22
C SER A 5 42.86 -12.05 23.67
N PHE A 6 42.59 -10.75 23.69
CA PHE A 6 41.36 -10.09 23.18
C PHE A 6 40.13 -10.04 24.11
N ALA A 7 40.32 -9.68 25.39
CA ALA A 7 39.21 -9.30 26.27
C ALA A 7 38.74 -7.85 26.01
N PHE A 8 38.05 -7.62 24.88
CA PHE A 8 37.44 -6.33 24.56
C PHE A 8 35.93 -6.32 24.89
N PRO A 9 35.32 -5.16 25.15
CA PRO A 9 33.87 -5.03 25.19
C PRO A 9 33.26 -5.48 23.86
N VAL A 10 32.41 -6.50 23.90
CA VAL A 10 31.74 -7.04 22.71
C VAL A 10 30.40 -6.33 22.53
N ALA A 11 30.15 -5.84 21.31
CA ALA A 11 28.84 -5.27 20.97
C ALA A 11 27.73 -6.32 21.18
N PRO A 12 26.60 -5.99 21.84
CA PRO A 12 25.53 -6.95 22.16
C PRO A 12 25.00 -7.73 20.95
N MET A 13 24.94 -7.07 19.78
CA MET A 13 24.43 -7.68 18.54
C MET A 13 25.46 -8.53 17.79
N ARG A 14 26.74 -8.55 18.20
CA ARG A 14 27.81 -9.20 17.44
C ARG A 14 27.56 -10.69 17.25
N ALA A 15 27.18 -11.40 18.32
CA ALA A 15 26.93 -12.84 18.25
C ALA A 15 25.75 -13.17 17.33
N GLN A 16 24.68 -12.38 17.39
CA GLN A 16 23.52 -12.54 16.51
C GLN A 16 23.88 -12.28 15.05
N ALA A 17 24.60 -11.19 14.75
CA ALA A 17 25.02 -10.86 13.40
C ALA A 17 25.97 -11.90 12.80
N LEU A 18 26.97 -12.37 13.58
CA LEU A 18 27.88 -13.42 13.13
C LEU A 18 27.17 -14.77 12.95
N GLY A 19 26.23 -15.09 13.85
CA GLY A 19 25.40 -16.28 13.77
C GLY A 19 24.52 -16.28 12.51
N GLU A 20 23.91 -15.14 12.17
CA GLU A 20 23.06 -15.01 10.99
C GLU A 20 23.82 -15.34 9.71
N VAL A 21 25.05 -14.81 9.54
CA VAL A 21 25.88 -15.07 8.34
C VAL A 21 26.23 -16.55 8.16
N HIS A 22 26.38 -17.30 9.26
CA HIS A 22 26.77 -18.71 9.22
C HIS A 22 25.59 -19.67 9.43
N SER A 23 24.37 -19.15 9.59
CA SER A 23 23.18 -19.95 9.94
C SER A 23 22.71 -20.87 8.81
N ARG A 24 23.23 -20.73 7.59
CA ARG A 24 22.80 -21.45 6.38
C ARG A 24 24.00 -22.01 5.59
N PRO A 25 24.77 -22.96 6.13
CA PRO A 25 25.81 -23.62 5.36
C PRO A 25 25.18 -24.50 4.25
N TYR A 26 25.73 -24.45 3.04
CA TYR A 26 25.32 -25.35 1.96
C TYR A 26 25.53 -26.81 2.38
N ALA A 27 24.57 -27.68 2.07
CA ALA A 27 24.78 -29.11 2.20
C ALA A 27 25.92 -29.55 1.26
N LEU A 28 26.85 -30.34 1.76
CA LEU A 28 27.80 -31.05 0.90
C LEU A 28 27.02 -32.11 0.12
N VAL A 29 27.14 -32.09 -1.20
CA VAL A 29 26.39 -32.97 -2.08
C VAL A 29 27.35 -33.78 -2.93
N THR A 30 27.25 -35.10 -2.82
CA THR A 30 28.00 -36.07 -3.63
C THR A 30 27.28 -36.38 -4.94
N THR A 31 27.96 -37.03 -5.89
CA THR A 31 27.38 -37.51 -7.15
C THR A 31 27.50 -39.05 -7.16
N PRO A 32 26.46 -39.83 -7.55
CA PRO A 32 25.15 -39.42 -8.05
C PRO A 32 24.09 -39.22 -6.95
N ARG A 33 23.15 -38.31 -7.18
CA ARG A 33 22.25 -37.79 -6.15
C ARG A 33 20.90 -37.34 -6.69
N VAL A 34 19.78 -37.64 -6.03
CA VAL A 34 18.47 -37.01 -6.31
C VAL A 34 18.00 -36.15 -5.15
N ILE A 35 17.52 -34.95 -5.45
CA ILE A 35 17.12 -33.95 -4.47
C ILE A 35 15.69 -33.56 -4.76
N PHE A 36 14.90 -33.51 -3.70
CA PHE A 36 13.53 -33.03 -3.72
C PHE A 36 13.47 -31.79 -2.84
N GLN A 37 13.00 -30.68 -3.40
CA GLN A 37 12.67 -29.50 -2.60
C GLN A 37 11.22 -29.12 -2.84
N LEU A 38 10.44 -29.10 -1.75
CA LEU A 38 9.08 -28.61 -1.74
C LEU A 38 9.04 -27.29 -0.97
N ALA A 39 8.31 -26.31 -1.48
CA ALA A 39 8.03 -25.06 -0.79
C ALA A 39 6.52 -24.90 -0.61
N PHE A 40 6.11 -24.59 0.61
CA PHE A 40 4.70 -24.41 0.98
C PHE A 40 4.46 -23.00 1.50
N MET A 41 3.34 -22.40 1.14
CA MET A 41 2.90 -21.10 1.68
C MET A 41 2.53 -21.26 3.15
N THR A 42 2.90 -20.28 3.99
CA THR A 42 2.65 -20.32 5.44
C THR A 42 1.35 -19.61 5.82
N GLU A 43 0.24 -19.98 5.18
CA GLU A 43 -1.08 -19.35 5.38
C GLU A 43 -1.59 -19.53 6.82
N GLY A 44 -1.29 -20.67 7.46
CA GLY A 44 -1.60 -20.94 8.86
C GLY A 44 -0.64 -20.30 9.88
N GLY A 45 0.35 -19.54 9.41
CA GLY A 45 1.38 -18.92 10.24
C GLY A 45 2.45 -19.90 10.75
N SER A 46 3.44 -19.36 11.47
CA SER A 46 4.63 -20.11 11.92
C SER A 46 4.33 -21.29 12.86
N ILE A 47 3.17 -21.28 13.51
CA ILE A 47 2.74 -22.34 14.43
C ILE A 47 2.47 -23.64 13.65
N VAL A 48 1.88 -23.55 12.46
CA VAL A 48 1.53 -24.74 11.65
C VAL A 48 2.80 -25.38 11.09
N ASP A 49 3.71 -24.59 10.51
CA ASP A 49 5.03 -25.10 10.07
C ASP A 49 5.79 -25.81 11.19
N HIS A 50 5.84 -25.17 12.36
CA HIS A 50 6.53 -25.72 13.52
C HIS A 50 5.87 -27.02 14.00
N ALA A 51 4.55 -27.09 13.96
CA ALA A 51 3.80 -28.29 14.33
C ALA A 51 4.11 -29.47 13.40
N VAL A 52 4.15 -29.24 12.07
CA VAL A 52 4.51 -30.26 11.07
C VAL A 52 5.90 -30.81 11.35
N MET A 53 6.91 -29.94 11.49
CA MET A 53 8.28 -30.39 11.75
C MET A 53 8.39 -31.08 13.12
N SER A 54 7.69 -30.58 14.14
CA SER A 54 7.69 -31.20 15.46
C SER A 54 7.08 -32.60 15.46
N GLU A 55 6.02 -32.82 14.68
CA GLU A 55 5.39 -34.13 14.54
C GLU A 55 6.29 -35.10 13.78
N LEU A 56 6.90 -34.65 12.68
CA LEU A 56 7.88 -35.44 11.94
C LEU A 56 9.07 -35.82 12.81
N SER A 57 9.61 -34.91 13.62
CA SER A 57 10.70 -35.22 14.56
C SER A 57 10.26 -36.23 15.62
N ARG A 58 9.08 -36.04 16.25
CA ARG A 58 8.55 -36.97 17.27
C ARG A 58 8.31 -38.37 16.72
N SER A 59 7.75 -38.49 15.51
CA SER A 59 7.50 -39.78 14.85
C SER A 59 8.79 -40.60 14.63
N ARG A 60 9.96 -39.93 14.69
CA ARG A 60 11.30 -40.53 14.54
C ARG A 60 12.12 -40.57 15.82
N GLY A 61 11.54 -40.18 16.96
CA GLY A 61 12.27 -40.13 18.23
C GLY A 61 13.36 -39.06 18.28
N ILE A 62 13.27 -38.02 17.44
CA ILE A 62 14.19 -36.89 17.41
C ILE A 62 13.58 -35.72 18.18
N ALA A 63 14.40 -34.97 18.90
CA ALA A 63 13.94 -33.78 19.60
C ALA A 63 13.36 -32.74 18.61
N PRO A 64 12.16 -32.20 18.86
CA PRO A 64 11.55 -31.22 17.97
C PRO A 64 12.37 -29.91 17.95
N PRO A 65 12.24 -29.11 16.87
CA PRO A 65 12.89 -27.81 16.81
C PRO A 65 12.41 -26.89 17.93
N GLY A 66 13.29 -25.98 18.39
CA GLY A 66 12.91 -24.90 19.30
C GLY A 66 11.82 -24.01 18.68
N ARG A 67 11.03 -23.32 19.50
CA ARG A 67 9.91 -22.48 19.02
C ARG A 67 10.36 -21.36 18.07
N ASP A 68 11.54 -20.81 18.30
CA ASP A 68 12.11 -19.73 17.50
C ASP A 68 13.06 -20.24 16.39
N ALA A 69 13.14 -21.56 16.18
CA ALA A 69 14.00 -22.13 15.16
C ALA A 69 13.50 -21.78 13.75
N ASN A 70 14.43 -21.39 12.88
CA ASN A 70 14.18 -21.14 11.46
C ASN A 70 14.73 -22.24 10.56
N HIS A 71 15.43 -23.21 11.14
CA HIS A 71 15.95 -24.38 10.44
C HIS A 71 15.92 -25.60 11.35
N HIS A 72 15.75 -26.78 10.77
CA HIS A 72 15.87 -28.06 11.46
C HIS A 72 16.24 -29.15 10.47
N ALA A 73 17.01 -30.14 10.90
CA ALA A 73 17.40 -31.25 10.06
C ALA A 73 17.20 -32.58 10.78
N ILE A 74 16.63 -33.55 10.08
CA ILE A 74 16.43 -34.92 10.58
C ILE A 74 16.89 -35.93 9.53
N ALA A 75 17.54 -37.01 9.99
CA ALA A 75 17.87 -38.13 9.12
C ALA A 75 16.59 -38.83 8.64
N TRP A 76 16.53 -39.19 7.36
CA TRP A 76 15.38 -39.86 6.76
C TRP A 76 15.83 -40.84 5.68
N GLY A 77 15.75 -42.15 5.97
CA GLY A 77 16.20 -43.18 5.05
C GLY A 77 17.69 -43.02 4.74
N GLN A 78 18.02 -42.96 3.45
CA GLN A 78 19.38 -42.74 2.94
C GLN A 78 19.72 -41.23 2.79
N GLY A 79 19.04 -40.38 3.56
CA GLY A 79 18.96 -38.95 3.30
C GLY A 79 18.80 -38.08 4.53
N THR A 80 18.78 -36.77 4.33
CA THR A 80 18.49 -35.79 5.40
C THR A 80 17.38 -34.85 4.96
N LEU A 81 16.27 -34.84 5.70
CA LEU A 81 15.22 -33.84 5.54
C LEU A 81 15.65 -32.57 6.28
N ARG A 82 15.76 -31.46 5.56
CA ARG A 82 16.06 -30.13 6.07
C ARG A 82 14.84 -29.25 5.86
N TRP A 83 14.40 -28.63 6.93
CA TRP A 83 13.34 -27.63 6.91
C TRP A 83 13.96 -26.25 7.11
N GLU A 84 13.58 -25.29 6.29
CA GLU A 84 13.88 -23.87 6.50
C GLU A 84 12.60 -23.04 6.45
N ARG A 85 12.46 -22.13 7.42
CA ARG A 85 11.33 -21.21 7.51
C ARG A 85 11.71 -19.84 6.98
N HIS A 86 10.88 -19.30 6.12
CA HIS A 86 10.96 -17.94 5.61
C HIS A 86 9.77 -17.12 6.11
N THR A 87 9.59 -15.90 5.58
CA THR A 87 8.54 -14.98 6.04
C THR A 87 7.14 -15.41 5.58
N GLU A 88 6.97 -15.85 4.33
CA GLU A 88 5.66 -16.22 3.76
C GLU A 88 5.60 -17.66 3.21
N PHE A 89 6.70 -18.40 3.28
CA PHE A 89 6.79 -19.79 2.84
C PHE A 89 7.80 -20.57 3.71
N SER A 90 7.71 -21.90 3.69
CA SER A 90 8.69 -22.82 4.28
C SER A 90 9.16 -23.80 3.23
N THR A 91 10.45 -24.17 3.27
CA THR A 91 11.04 -25.14 2.35
C THR A 91 11.38 -26.44 3.08
N TYR A 92 11.20 -27.54 2.37
CA TYR A 92 11.53 -28.89 2.80
C TYR A 92 12.43 -29.51 1.74
N PHE A 93 13.71 -29.54 2.03
CA PHE A 93 14.74 -30.15 1.22
C PHE A 93 14.98 -31.58 1.71
N TRP A 94 14.96 -32.55 0.81
CA TRP A 94 15.40 -33.91 1.12
C TRP A 94 16.18 -34.51 -0.03
N ASP A 95 17.11 -35.37 0.32
CA ASP A 95 18.05 -35.95 -0.61
C ASP A 95 18.18 -37.47 -0.32
N ALA A 96 18.02 -38.42 -1.27
CA ALA A 96 18.59 -39.83 -1.24
C ALA A 96 19.34 -40.28 -2.53
N PRO A 97 20.34 -41.19 -2.51
CA PRO A 97 21.10 -41.58 -3.70
C PRO A 97 20.26 -41.71 -4.98
N ALA A 98 20.78 -41.22 -6.12
CA ALA A 98 19.99 -41.21 -7.36
C ALA A 98 19.54 -42.63 -7.77
N PRO A 99 18.33 -42.78 -8.34
CA PRO A 99 17.91 -44.04 -8.96
C PRO A 99 18.79 -44.39 -10.17
N GLU A 100 18.72 -45.62 -10.67
CA GLU A 100 19.54 -46.07 -11.80
C GLU A 100 19.33 -45.19 -13.05
N SER A 101 18.08 -44.97 -13.45
CA SER A 101 17.70 -44.12 -14.58
C SER A 101 17.22 -42.74 -14.14
N PHE A 102 17.45 -41.72 -14.98
CA PHE A 102 16.90 -40.39 -14.76
C PHE A 102 15.37 -40.44 -14.66
N GLY A 103 14.80 -39.77 -13.65
CA GLY A 103 13.36 -39.79 -13.40
C GLY A 103 12.83 -41.10 -12.80
N GLY A 104 13.71 -42.04 -12.42
CA GLY A 104 13.31 -43.31 -11.79
C GLY A 104 12.61 -43.13 -10.43
N GLU A 105 11.92 -44.17 -9.98
CA GLU A 105 11.18 -44.14 -8.71
C GLU A 105 12.12 -44.04 -7.50
N VAL A 106 11.69 -43.30 -6.47
CA VAL A 106 12.39 -43.19 -5.18
C VAL A 106 11.39 -43.57 -4.07
N PRO A 107 11.31 -44.86 -3.70
CA PRO A 107 10.18 -45.36 -2.91
C PRO A 107 10.18 -44.88 -1.44
N ILE A 108 11.34 -44.55 -0.89
CA ILE A 108 11.48 -44.11 0.50
C ILE A 108 11.84 -42.63 0.51
N HIS A 109 10.84 -41.77 0.68
CA HIS A 109 11.00 -40.32 0.78
C HIS A 109 10.10 -39.74 1.88
N PRO A 110 10.34 -38.49 2.34
CA PRO A 110 9.59 -37.91 3.45
C PRO A 110 8.21 -37.38 3.14
N PHE A 111 7.81 -37.37 1.87
CA PHE A 111 6.63 -36.64 1.39
C PHE A 111 5.42 -37.54 1.08
N GLY A 112 5.42 -38.78 1.56
CA GLY A 112 4.28 -39.71 1.44
C GLY A 112 3.23 -39.52 2.55
N ASP A 113 2.44 -40.55 2.84
CA ASP A 113 1.25 -40.52 3.73
C ASP A 113 1.46 -39.94 5.13
N GLY A 114 2.71 -39.93 5.64
CA GLY A 114 3.04 -39.36 6.95
C GLY A 114 3.35 -37.85 6.94
N PHE A 115 3.34 -37.19 5.79
CA PHE A 115 3.64 -35.77 5.66
C PHE A 115 2.37 -34.94 5.56
N SER A 116 2.09 -34.18 6.62
CA SER A 116 1.04 -33.17 6.60
C SER A 116 1.61 -31.85 6.06
N PRO A 117 1.25 -31.39 4.85
CA PRO A 117 1.77 -30.14 4.33
C PRO A 117 1.29 -28.96 5.20
N PRO A 118 2.16 -27.99 5.52
CA PRO A 118 1.78 -26.87 6.39
C PRO A 118 0.90 -25.82 5.69
N GLY A 119 0.75 -25.93 4.35
CA GLY A 119 -0.07 -25.04 3.55
C GLY A 119 -0.07 -25.45 2.07
N SER A 120 -0.41 -24.51 1.19
CA SER A 120 -0.46 -24.75 -0.26
C SER A 120 0.94 -24.93 -0.86
N LEU A 121 1.13 -25.96 -1.68
CA LEU A 121 2.40 -26.20 -2.38
C LEU A 121 2.59 -25.13 -3.46
N ILE A 122 3.61 -24.27 -3.29
CA ILE A 122 3.90 -23.20 -4.25
C ILE A 122 5.02 -23.58 -5.22
N SER A 123 5.94 -24.45 -4.83
CA SER A 123 7.07 -24.86 -5.67
C SER A 123 7.52 -26.28 -5.32
N GLY A 124 7.86 -27.06 -6.34
CA GLY A 124 8.37 -28.42 -6.19
C GLY A 124 9.44 -28.70 -7.23
N VAL A 125 10.62 -29.17 -6.79
CA VAL A 125 11.73 -29.55 -7.67
C VAL A 125 12.12 -30.99 -7.43
N ARG A 126 12.38 -31.70 -8.52
CA ARG A 126 13.22 -32.89 -8.55
C ARG A 126 14.50 -32.57 -9.31
N LEU A 127 15.61 -32.52 -8.61
CA LEU A 127 16.93 -32.24 -9.16
C LEU A 127 17.78 -33.50 -9.07
N GLU A 128 18.27 -33.98 -10.21
CA GLU A 128 19.19 -35.11 -10.26
C GLU A 128 20.59 -34.67 -10.68
N ILE A 129 21.58 -35.20 -9.97
CA ILE A 129 23.00 -34.98 -10.23
C ILE A 129 23.59 -36.30 -10.64
N ARG A 130 24.16 -36.36 -11.84
CA ARG A 130 24.63 -37.59 -12.46
C ARG A 130 26.01 -37.39 -13.08
N PRO A 131 26.88 -38.42 -13.08
CA PRO A 131 28.14 -38.35 -13.80
C PRO A 131 27.92 -38.23 -15.31
N ASP A 132 28.88 -37.63 -16.01
CA ASP A 132 28.87 -37.52 -17.47
C ASP A 132 29.12 -38.87 -18.15
N THR A 133 28.06 -39.64 -18.36
CA THR A 133 28.07 -40.94 -19.06
C THR A 133 27.13 -40.89 -20.28
N PRO A 134 27.29 -41.81 -21.25
CA PRO A 134 26.36 -41.91 -22.39
C PRO A 134 24.90 -42.01 -21.96
N GLU A 135 24.60 -42.78 -20.93
CA GLU A 135 23.24 -42.99 -20.39
C GLU A 135 22.67 -41.69 -19.81
N THR A 136 23.49 -40.91 -19.10
CA THR A 136 23.08 -39.58 -18.60
C THR A 136 22.78 -38.61 -19.75
N ARG A 137 23.54 -38.69 -20.86
CA ARG A 137 23.30 -37.83 -22.04
C ARG A 137 22.03 -38.24 -22.80
N GLU A 138 21.64 -39.51 -22.77
CA GLU A 138 20.36 -39.96 -23.34
C GLU A 138 19.17 -39.37 -22.58
N ALA A 139 19.31 -39.10 -21.28
CA ALA A 139 18.26 -38.46 -20.47
C ALA A 139 17.88 -37.04 -20.94
N ILE A 140 18.72 -36.39 -21.76
CA ILE A 140 18.39 -35.09 -22.38
C ILE A 140 17.10 -35.20 -23.22
N ALA A 141 16.85 -36.36 -23.84
CA ALA A 141 15.64 -36.61 -24.64
C ALA A 141 14.34 -36.64 -23.80
N ALA A 142 14.43 -36.69 -22.48
CA ALA A 142 13.27 -36.65 -21.59
C ALA A 142 12.69 -35.23 -21.41
N PHE A 143 13.43 -34.20 -21.80
CA PHE A 143 12.99 -32.80 -21.70
C PHE A 143 12.30 -32.31 -22.98
N ASP A 144 11.37 -31.37 -22.85
CA ASP A 144 10.65 -30.75 -23.96
C ASP A 144 11.61 -29.87 -24.80
N PRO A 145 11.85 -30.19 -26.09
CA PRO A 145 12.77 -29.43 -26.93
C PRO A 145 12.37 -27.96 -27.14
N THR A 146 11.09 -27.62 -26.94
CA THR A 146 10.58 -26.26 -27.16
C THR A 146 10.92 -25.29 -26.03
N SER A 147 11.22 -25.81 -24.84
CA SER A 147 11.59 -25.03 -23.66
C SER A 147 12.89 -25.48 -23.01
N LEU A 148 13.61 -26.42 -23.63
CA LEU A 148 14.88 -26.94 -23.13
C LEU A 148 15.93 -25.82 -22.98
N CYS A 149 16.30 -25.56 -21.74
CA CYS A 149 17.46 -24.78 -21.37
C CYS A 149 18.65 -25.74 -21.23
N TYR A 150 19.74 -25.45 -21.93
CA TYR A 150 20.98 -26.23 -21.86
C TYR A 150 22.16 -25.26 -21.82
N SER A 151 22.83 -25.23 -20.67
CA SER A 151 24.02 -24.41 -20.46
C SER A 151 25.12 -25.16 -19.71
N GLU A 152 26.37 -24.74 -19.92
CA GLU A 152 27.50 -25.15 -19.10
C GLU A 152 27.72 -24.16 -17.97
N THR A 153 28.23 -24.59 -16.82
CA THR A 153 28.57 -23.74 -15.68
C THR A 153 29.91 -24.13 -15.08
N LYS A 154 30.42 -23.34 -14.14
CA LYS A 154 31.65 -23.62 -13.39
C LYS A 154 32.84 -23.93 -14.31
N ASN A 155 33.01 -23.14 -15.38
CA ASN A 155 34.07 -23.35 -16.38
C ASN A 155 34.06 -24.76 -17.00
N GLY A 156 32.87 -25.30 -17.28
CA GLY A 156 32.70 -26.60 -17.94
C GLY A 156 32.69 -27.80 -16.99
N GLN A 157 32.80 -27.59 -15.67
CA GLN A 157 32.73 -28.67 -14.66
C GLN A 157 31.31 -29.22 -14.48
N ALA A 158 30.28 -28.55 -15.00
CA ALA A 158 28.94 -29.09 -15.01
C ALA A 158 28.11 -28.59 -16.20
N VAL A 159 27.12 -29.41 -16.56
CA VAL A 159 26.06 -29.07 -17.50
C VAL A 159 24.75 -28.99 -16.75
N LEU A 160 23.93 -27.99 -17.08
CA LEU A 160 22.59 -27.77 -16.55
C LEU A 160 21.56 -28.01 -17.64
N LEU A 161 20.56 -28.83 -17.34
CA LEU A 161 19.38 -29.02 -18.19
C LEU A 161 18.10 -28.86 -17.40
N THR A 162 17.16 -28.10 -17.95
CA THR A 162 15.78 -28.03 -17.48
C THR A 162 14.91 -27.45 -18.58
N ASP A 163 13.67 -27.90 -18.69
CA ASP A 163 12.65 -27.29 -19.55
C ASP A 163 11.60 -26.51 -18.75
N PHE A 164 11.83 -26.39 -17.43
CA PHE A 164 10.92 -25.84 -16.43
C PHE A 164 9.53 -26.47 -16.37
N ARG A 165 9.36 -27.67 -16.95
CA ARG A 165 8.12 -28.43 -16.91
C ARG A 165 8.09 -29.36 -15.71
N GLN A 166 6.87 -29.64 -15.27
CA GLN A 166 6.59 -30.55 -14.18
C GLN A 166 6.43 -31.99 -14.72
N ASN A 167 6.91 -32.97 -13.95
CA ASN A 167 6.64 -34.37 -14.20
C ASN A 167 5.23 -34.78 -13.75
N GLY A 168 4.91 -36.07 -13.79
CA GLY A 168 3.63 -36.62 -13.33
C GLY A 168 3.32 -36.33 -11.85
N ASP A 169 4.33 -36.05 -11.04
CA ASP A 169 4.20 -35.71 -9.61
C ASP A 169 4.06 -34.19 -9.36
N GLY A 170 4.03 -33.37 -10.43
CA GLY A 170 3.97 -31.92 -10.31
C GLY A 170 5.32 -31.26 -9.98
N LEU A 171 6.44 -31.99 -10.07
CA LEU A 171 7.78 -31.50 -9.72
C LEU A 171 8.55 -31.05 -10.95
N THR A 172 9.09 -29.83 -10.92
CA THR A 172 9.98 -29.30 -11.96
C THR A 172 11.25 -30.14 -12.04
N GLN A 173 11.58 -30.62 -13.24
CA GLN A 173 12.75 -31.47 -13.46
C GLN A 173 13.99 -30.64 -13.74
N VAL A 174 15.09 -30.96 -13.05
CA VAL A 174 16.42 -30.39 -13.30
C VAL A 174 17.45 -31.51 -13.35
N LEU A 175 18.26 -31.54 -14.40
CA LEU A 175 19.39 -32.45 -14.51
C LEU A 175 20.70 -31.66 -14.46
N VAL A 176 21.57 -32.06 -13.55
CA VAL A 176 22.96 -31.58 -13.45
C VAL A 176 23.87 -32.72 -13.86
N ILE A 177 24.60 -32.56 -14.95
CA ILE A 177 25.66 -33.51 -15.33
C ILE A 177 26.96 -33.01 -14.73
N ASP A 178 27.52 -33.78 -13.81
CA ASP A 178 28.76 -33.49 -13.12
C ASP A 178 29.97 -33.99 -13.92
N ARG A 179 30.90 -33.07 -14.21
CA ARG A 179 32.17 -33.29 -14.93
C ARG A 179 33.38 -33.06 -14.02
N GLY A 180 33.21 -33.22 -12.71
CA GLY A 180 34.31 -33.13 -11.73
C GLY A 180 34.21 -31.90 -10.83
N MET A 181 33.01 -31.58 -10.34
CA MET A 181 32.81 -30.60 -9.29
C MET A 181 33.25 -31.14 -7.92
N THR A 182 33.64 -30.24 -7.02
CA THR A 182 33.80 -30.56 -5.60
C THR A 182 32.43 -30.66 -4.92
N GLU A 183 32.31 -31.43 -3.84
CA GLU A 183 31.02 -31.56 -3.11
C GLU A 183 30.44 -30.21 -2.66
N ALA A 184 31.32 -29.29 -2.23
CA ALA A 184 30.92 -27.92 -1.88
C ALA A 184 30.49 -27.10 -3.10
N GLY A 185 31.15 -27.31 -4.25
CA GLY A 185 30.77 -26.70 -5.53
C GLY A 185 29.40 -27.17 -6.00
N THR A 186 29.15 -28.47 -5.91
CA THR A 186 27.87 -29.13 -6.22
C THR A 186 26.77 -28.62 -5.30
N GLY A 187 26.99 -28.62 -3.98
CA GLY A 187 26.03 -28.11 -3.00
C GLY A 187 25.63 -26.65 -3.25
N ALA A 188 26.62 -25.80 -3.55
CA ALA A 188 26.35 -24.40 -3.86
C ALA A 188 25.64 -24.22 -5.22
N LEU A 189 25.86 -25.10 -6.20
CA LEU A 189 25.13 -25.07 -7.48
C LEU A 189 23.67 -25.50 -7.28
N VAL A 190 23.45 -26.60 -6.57
CA VAL A 190 22.13 -27.10 -6.20
C VAL A 190 21.31 -26.02 -5.51
N GLN A 191 21.84 -25.40 -4.44
CA GLN A 191 21.10 -24.36 -3.72
C GLN A 191 20.68 -23.22 -4.64
N ARG A 192 21.54 -22.80 -5.59
CA ARG A 192 21.18 -21.75 -6.55
C ARG A 192 20.03 -22.17 -7.46
N LEU A 193 20.02 -23.41 -7.94
CA LEU A 193 18.95 -23.93 -8.79
C LEU A 193 17.62 -24.05 -8.03
N LEU A 194 17.67 -24.52 -6.78
CA LEU A 194 16.52 -24.62 -5.90
C LEU A 194 15.96 -23.24 -5.52
N ASP A 195 16.84 -22.27 -5.23
CA ASP A 195 16.48 -20.86 -5.02
C ASP A 195 15.80 -20.30 -6.29
N ILE A 196 16.37 -20.53 -7.47
CA ILE A 196 15.79 -20.06 -8.74
C ILE A 196 14.38 -20.59 -8.92
N GLU A 197 14.12 -21.89 -8.70
CA GLU A 197 12.77 -22.43 -8.79
C GLU A 197 11.83 -21.74 -7.80
N THR A 198 12.22 -21.72 -6.53
CA THR A 198 11.31 -21.27 -5.46
C THR A 198 10.97 -19.79 -5.67
N TYR A 199 11.97 -18.97 -5.94
CA TYR A 199 11.79 -17.52 -6.09
C TYR A 199 11.23 -17.11 -7.45
N ARG A 200 11.44 -17.86 -8.55
CA ARG A 200 10.77 -17.53 -9.83
C ARG A 200 9.26 -17.68 -9.71
N THR A 201 8.80 -18.72 -9.00
CA THR A 201 7.39 -18.99 -8.82
C THR A 201 6.77 -18.00 -7.85
N LEU A 202 7.45 -17.64 -6.76
CA LEU A 202 6.98 -16.58 -5.87
C LEU A 202 6.95 -15.20 -6.53
N ALA A 203 7.94 -14.89 -7.38
CA ALA A 203 8.00 -13.62 -8.09
C ALA A 203 6.80 -13.44 -9.04
N ILE A 204 6.35 -14.50 -9.70
CA ILE A 204 5.25 -14.39 -10.68
C ILE A 204 3.88 -14.14 -10.03
N LEU A 205 3.72 -14.40 -8.72
CA LEU A 205 2.46 -14.20 -7.99
C LEU A 205 1.98 -12.74 -7.98
N GLY A 206 2.86 -11.78 -8.22
CA GLY A 206 2.44 -10.37 -8.38
C GLY A 206 1.63 -10.11 -9.65
N LEU A 207 1.83 -10.89 -10.72
CA LEU A 207 1.20 -10.61 -12.01
C LEU A 207 -0.33 -10.79 -12.00
N PRO A 208 -0.90 -11.89 -11.47
CA PRO A 208 -2.36 -12.03 -11.37
C PRO A 208 -3.00 -10.89 -10.57
N LEU A 209 -2.34 -10.44 -9.50
CA LEU A 209 -2.82 -9.30 -8.70
C LEU A 209 -2.75 -7.98 -9.47
N ALA A 210 -1.68 -7.74 -10.23
CA ALA A 210 -1.57 -6.57 -11.10
C ALA A 210 -2.67 -6.57 -12.18
N GLN A 211 -3.01 -7.74 -12.73
CA GLN A 211 -4.07 -7.90 -13.71
C GLN A 211 -5.46 -7.66 -13.10
N SER A 212 -5.72 -8.12 -11.88
CA SER A 212 -7.01 -7.90 -11.20
C SER A 212 -7.24 -6.43 -10.80
N LEU A 213 -6.18 -5.71 -10.42
CA LEU A 213 -6.25 -4.29 -10.03
C LEU A 213 -6.30 -3.33 -11.23
N SER A 214 -5.84 -3.76 -12.41
CA SER A 214 -5.75 -2.89 -13.59
C SER A 214 -7.09 -2.28 -14.04
N PRO A 215 -8.22 -3.02 -14.07
CA PRO A 215 -9.54 -2.46 -14.36
C PRO A 215 -9.99 -1.43 -13.32
N GLU A 216 -9.76 -1.69 -12.03
CA GLU A 216 -10.11 -0.77 -10.94
C GLU A 216 -9.37 0.56 -11.07
N ILE A 217 -8.06 0.50 -11.28
CA ILE A 217 -7.23 1.68 -11.51
C ILE A 217 -7.73 2.50 -12.70
N ARG A 218 -8.14 1.84 -13.79
CA ARG A 218 -8.71 2.51 -14.96
C ARG A 218 -10.03 3.21 -14.63
N ARG A 219 -10.93 2.56 -13.89
CA ARG A 219 -12.18 3.20 -13.43
C ARG A 219 -11.90 4.44 -12.57
N THR A 220 -10.88 4.38 -11.72
CA THR A 220 -10.45 5.53 -10.92
C THR A 220 -9.84 6.66 -11.76
N GLU A 221 -9.05 6.33 -12.79
CA GLU A 221 -8.55 7.31 -13.77
C GLU A 221 -9.68 8.02 -14.51
N ASP A 222 -10.65 7.26 -15.00
CA ASP A 222 -11.80 7.78 -15.74
C ASP A 222 -12.68 8.65 -14.85
N GLY A 223 -12.98 8.19 -13.62
CA GLY A 223 -13.74 8.94 -12.62
C GLY A 223 -13.07 10.25 -12.21
N LEU A 224 -11.75 10.21 -11.93
CA LEU A 224 -10.99 11.43 -11.64
C LEU A 224 -11.05 12.41 -12.82
N THR A 225 -10.92 11.92 -14.05
CA THR A 225 -11.01 12.75 -15.26
C THR A 225 -12.37 13.42 -15.37
N ALA A 226 -13.46 12.68 -15.15
CA ALA A 226 -14.82 13.20 -15.16
C ALA A 226 -15.04 14.29 -14.09
N VAL A 227 -14.62 14.04 -12.85
CA VAL A 227 -14.72 15.05 -11.78
C VAL A 227 -13.92 16.29 -12.11
N THR A 228 -12.71 16.15 -12.64
CA THR A 228 -11.87 17.31 -13.01
C THR A 228 -12.49 18.15 -14.14
N GLN A 229 -13.25 17.54 -15.06
CA GLN A 229 -14.00 18.30 -16.08
C GLN A 229 -15.22 19.01 -15.49
N ARG A 230 -16.00 18.35 -14.63
CA ARG A 230 -17.13 18.97 -13.91
C ARG A 230 -16.66 20.14 -13.05
N MET A 231 -15.49 20.01 -12.42
CA MET A 231 -14.80 21.10 -11.71
C MET A 231 -14.41 22.29 -12.59
N LYS A 232 -14.46 22.18 -13.92
CA LYS A 232 -14.21 23.31 -14.81
C LYS A 232 -15.52 24.01 -15.21
N GLU A 233 -16.62 23.26 -15.28
CA GLU A 233 -17.89 23.70 -15.85
C GLU A 233 -18.88 24.15 -14.78
N ASN A 234 -19.13 23.31 -13.76
CA ASN A 234 -20.27 23.45 -12.83
C ASN A 234 -19.88 23.29 -11.35
N VAL A 235 -18.70 23.79 -10.93
CA VAL A 235 -18.19 23.59 -9.55
C VAL A 235 -19.22 23.93 -8.47
N ARG A 236 -20.00 24.98 -8.71
CA ARG A 236 -20.83 25.62 -7.71
C ARG A 236 -22.08 24.82 -7.33
N GLU A 237 -22.63 24.06 -8.27
CA GLU A 237 -23.89 23.33 -8.08
C GLU A 237 -23.63 21.89 -7.63
N GLU A 238 -22.46 21.33 -7.96
CA GLU A 238 -22.16 19.89 -7.82
C GLU A 238 -20.99 19.62 -6.85
N ALA A 239 -20.57 20.61 -6.05
CA ALA A 239 -19.39 20.53 -5.19
C ALA A 239 -19.42 19.33 -4.21
N ASP A 240 -20.53 19.16 -3.50
CA ASP A 240 -20.69 18.10 -2.50
C ASP A 240 -20.69 16.71 -3.15
N GLU A 241 -21.34 16.57 -4.31
CA GLU A 241 -21.37 15.32 -5.07
C GLU A 241 -19.99 14.96 -5.62
N MET A 242 -19.28 15.93 -6.20
CA MET A 242 -17.90 15.72 -6.68
C MET A 242 -16.94 15.36 -5.56
N LEU A 243 -17.09 15.98 -4.38
CA LEU A 243 -16.27 15.67 -3.21
C LEU A 243 -16.55 14.25 -2.69
N ALA A 244 -17.81 13.83 -2.64
CA ALA A 244 -18.19 12.47 -2.27
C ALA A 244 -17.63 11.44 -3.27
N GLU A 245 -17.74 11.72 -4.57
CA GLU A 245 -17.22 10.88 -5.64
C GLU A 245 -15.69 10.73 -5.56
N ILE A 246 -14.95 11.82 -5.46
CA ILE A 246 -13.48 11.79 -5.31
C ILE A 246 -13.05 11.05 -4.04
N THR A 247 -13.78 11.23 -2.94
CA THR A 247 -13.46 10.56 -1.68
C THR A 247 -13.64 9.05 -1.81
N ARG A 248 -14.71 8.59 -2.49
CA ARG A 248 -14.90 7.17 -2.80
C ARG A 248 -13.80 6.63 -3.70
N LEU A 249 -13.47 7.35 -4.78
CA LEU A 249 -12.39 6.98 -5.70
C LEU A 249 -11.04 6.85 -4.98
N ALA A 250 -10.75 7.73 -4.02
CA ALA A 250 -9.56 7.65 -3.18
C ALA A 250 -9.60 6.45 -2.24
N ALA A 251 -10.73 6.19 -1.58
CA ALA A 251 -10.88 5.04 -0.69
C ALA A 251 -10.70 3.70 -1.43
N ASP A 252 -11.31 3.55 -2.61
CA ASP A 252 -11.19 2.34 -3.44
C ASP A 252 -9.74 2.12 -3.88
N LEU A 253 -9.05 3.19 -4.30
CA LEU A 253 -7.65 3.13 -4.69
C LEU A 253 -6.72 2.73 -3.53
N GLU A 254 -6.91 3.33 -2.35
CA GLU A 254 -6.11 3.05 -1.17
C GLU A 254 -6.34 1.62 -0.65
N ALA A 255 -7.57 1.11 -0.71
CA ALA A 255 -7.88 -0.28 -0.37
C ALA A 255 -7.12 -1.26 -1.30
N GLY A 256 -7.15 -1.02 -2.62
CA GLY A 256 -6.40 -1.83 -3.59
C GLY A 256 -4.88 -1.73 -3.42
N ALA A 257 -4.36 -0.55 -3.09
CA ALA A 257 -2.94 -0.34 -2.83
C ALA A 257 -2.48 -1.06 -1.55
N ALA A 258 -3.26 -0.98 -0.46
CA ALA A 258 -2.95 -1.65 0.80
C ALA A 258 -2.89 -3.18 0.65
N LEU A 259 -3.79 -3.76 -0.14
CA LEU A 259 -3.81 -5.20 -0.40
C LEU A 259 -2.62 -5.69 -1.26
N SER A 260 -2.03 -4.82 -2.08
CA SER A 260 -1.01 -5.20 -3.06
C SER A 260 0.42 -4.79 -2.71
N LEU A 261 0.59 -3.84 -1.78
CA LEU A 261 1.90 -3.31 -1.40
C LEU A 261 2.90 -4.41 -1.02
N TYR A 262 2.49 -5.33 -0.14
CA TYR A 262 3.36 -6.44 0.27
C TYR A 262 3.73 -7.33 -0.92
N ARG A 263 2.74 -7.75 -1.73
CA ARG A 263 2.95 -8.69 -2.82
C ARG A 263 3.81 -8.11 -3.94
N PHE A 264 3.63 -6.84 -4.33
CA PHE A 264 4.50 -6.20 -5.33
C PHE A 264 5.93 -6.02 -4.81
N GLY A 265 6.08 -5.61 -3.54
CA GLY A 265 7.39 -5.53 -2.88
C GLY A 265 8.09 -6.89 -2.84
N ALA A 266 7.39 -7.95 -2.43
CA ALA A 266 7.90 -9.31 -2.39
C ALA A 266 8.28 -9.81 -3.80
N SER A 267 7.41 -9.61 -4.79
CA SER A 267 7.66 -10.04 -6.17
C SER A 267 8.93 -9.40 -6.74
N ARG A 268 9.12 -8.09 -6.49
CA ARG A 268 10.34 -7.36 -6.87
C ARG A 268 11.58 -7.88 -6.16
N ALA A 269 11.49 -8.14 -4.85
CA ALA A 269 12.61 -8.69 -4.08
C ALA A 269 13.01 -10.08 -4.58
N TYR A 270 12.04 -10.97 -4.80
CA TYR A 270 12.27 -12.32 -5.30
C TYR A 270 12.83 -12.33 -6.72
N TYR A 271 12.34 -11.46 -7.60
CA TYR A 271 12.96 -11.29 -8.91
C TYR A 271 14.43 -10.85 -8.81
N GLY A 272 14.75 -9.94 -7.88
CA GLY A 272 16.14 -9.56 -7.60
C GLY A 272 17.01 -10.74 -7.17
N ILE A 273 16.49 -11.62 -6.31
CA ILE A 273 17.19 -12.86 -5.91
C ILE A 273 17.42 -13.77 -7.11
N VAL A 274 16.40 -14.00 -7.95
CA VAL A 274 16.52 -14.82 -9.17
C VAL A 274 17.61 -14.26 -10.08
N GLN A 275 17.63 -12.94 -10.32
CA GLN A 275 18.66 -12.30 -11.14
C GLN A 275 20.07 -12.44 -10.54
N GLU A 276 20.21 -12.37 -9.21
CA GLU A 276 21.50 -12.59 -8.54
C GLU A 276 21.97 -14.04 -8.68
N ARG A 277 21.07 -15.01 -8.49
CA ARG A 277 21.37 -16.44 -8.63
C ARG A 277 21.75 -16.78 -10.07
N ILE A 278 21.02 -16.30 -11.06
CA ILE A 278 21.35 -16.44 -12.49
C ILE A 278 22.75 -15.89 -12.79
N ARG A 279 23.06 -14.66 -12.35
CA ARG A 279 24.40 -14.07 -12.54
C ARG A 279 25.50 -14.93 -11.92
N THR A 280 25.23 -15.53 -10.76
CA THR A 280 26.20 -16.36 -10.04
C THR A 280 26.30 -17.78 -10.60
N LEU A 281 25.35 -18.24 -11.42
CA LEU A 281 25.52 -19.49 -12.18
C LEU A 281 26.69 -19.36 -13.15
N SER A 282 27.00 -18.16 -13.64
CA SER A 282 28.05 -17.94 -14.65
C SER A 282 27.93 -18.92 -15.81
N GLU A 283 26.71 -19.07 -16.32
CA GLU A 283 26.41 -20.04 -17.35
C GLU A 283 26.94 -19.59 -18.72
N THR A 284 27.44 -20.55 -19.49
CA THR A 284 27.86 -20.37 -20.88
C THR A 284 26.90 -21.14 -21.79
N PRO A 285 26.42 -20.51 -22.88
CA PRO A 285 25.44 -21.14 -23.76
C PRO A 285 26.05 -22.32 -24.51
N VAL A 286 25.29 -23.40 -24.63
CA VAL A 286 25.58 -24.48 -25.57
C VAL A 286 24.98 -24.11 -26.93
N PRO A 287 25.73 -24.18 -28.05
CA PRO A 287 25.22 -23.81 -29.36
C PRO A 287 23.89 -24.50 -29.70
N GLY A 288 22.90 -23.70 -30.09
CA GLY A 288 21.57 -24.19 -30.45
C GLY A 288 20.55 -24.22 -29.30
N TYR A 289 20.95 -23.93 -28.06
CA TYR A 289 20.06 -23.95 -26.89
C TYR A 289 20.01 -22.61 -26.16
N GLU A 290 18.89 -22.36 -25.48
CA GLU A 290 18.73 -21.21 -24.59
C GLU A 290 19.36 -21.52 -23.23
N THR A 291 19.86 -20.48 -22.55
CA THR A 291 20.34 -20.61 -21.17
C THR A 291 19.20 -20.41 -20.17
N ILE A 292 19.36 -20.87 -18.92
CA ILE A 292 18.34 -20.68 -17.87
C ILE A 292 18.02 -19.19 -17.68
N GLY A 293 19.06 -18.37 -17.64
CA GLY A 293 18.96 -16.93 -17.47
C GLY A 293 18.18 -16.24 -18.58
N THR A 294 18.51 -16.55 -19.83
CA THR A 294 17.83 -15.97 -21.01
C THR A 294 16.36 -16.39 -21.06
N PHE A 295 16.09 -17.66 -20.77
CA PHE A 295 14.74 -18.21 -20.72
C PHE A 295 13.86 -17.51 -19.67
N LEU A 296 14.39 -17.35 -18.46
CA LEU A 296 13.68 -16.74 -17.34
C LEU A 296 13.55 -15.22 -17.50
N GLU A 297 14.58 -14.52 -17.95
CA GLU A 297 14.54 -13.07 -18.15
C GLU A 297 13.41 -12.68 -19.12
N ARG A 298 13.31 -13.40 -20.26
CA ARG A 298 12.26 -13.16 -21.27
C ARG A 298 10.83 -13.36 -20.73
N ARG A 299 10.65 -14.19 -19.70
CA ARG A 299 9.33 -14.57 -19.16
C ARG A 299 8.96 -13.86 -17.86
N LEU A 300 9.93 -13.57 -17.00
CA LEU A 300 9.73 -12.90 -15.73
C LEU A 300 9.76 -11.37 -15.87
N ALA A 301 10.64 -10.81 -16.70
CA ALA A 301 10.79 -9.36 -16.82
C ALA A 301 9.51 -8.63 -17.28
N PRO A 302 8.72 -9.13 -18.24
CA PRO A 302 7.43 -8.50 -18.61
C PRO A 302 6.42 -8.47 -17.45
N ALA A 303 6.36 -9.55 -16.66
CA ALA A 303 5.50 -9.62 -15.49
C ALA A 303 5.89 -8.59 -14.44
N MET A 304 7.20 -8.45 -14.18
CA MET A 304 7.71 -7.48 -13.20
C MET A 304 7.45 -6.04 -13.64
N ARG A 305 7.60 -5.73 -14.94
CA ARG A 305 7.24 -4.42 -15.49
C ARG A 305 5.75 -4.11 -15.33
N THR A 306 4.88 -5.11 -15.45
CA THR A 306 3.43 -4.94 -15.21
C THR A 306 3.17 -4.60 -13.74
N CYS A 307 3.75 -5.34 -12.79
CA CYS A 307 3.61 -5.06 -11.36
C CYS A 307 4.09 -3.64 -11.02
N GLN A 308 5.27 -3.25 -11.53
CA GLN A 308 5.82 -1.91 -11.32
C GLN A 308 4.91 -0.82 -11.92
N SER A 309 4.41 -1.02 -13.14
CA SER A 309 3.52 -0.05 -13.79
C SER A 309 2.23 0.17 -13.00
N VAL A 310 1.66 -0.90 -12.43
CA VAL A 310 0.46 -0.83 -11.58
C VAL A 310 0.75 -0.06 -10.29
N GLU A 311 1.85 -0.37 -9.59
CA GLU A 311 2.30 0.32 -8.37
C GLU A 311 2.51 1.83 -8.63
N GLU A 312 3.19 2.18 -9.73
CA GLU A 312 3.42 3.56 -10.13
C GLU A 312 2.12 4.29 -10.50
N ARG A 313 1.19 3.63 -11.20
CA ARG A 313 -0.13 4.20 -11.52
C ARG A 313 -0.95 4.46 -10.26
N GLN A 314 -0.97 3.54 -9.30
CA GLN A 314 -1.64 3.74 -8.02
C GLN A 314 -1.06 4.94 -7.26
N ALA A 315 0.27 5.01 -7.11
CA ALA A 315 0.94 6.12 -6.44
C ALA A 315 0.69 7.47 -7.14
N ASN A 316 0.67 7.48 -8.47
CA ASN A 316 0.34 8.67 -9.25
C ASN A 316 -1.11 9.12 -9.07
N LEU A 317 -2.06 8.19 -9.05
CA LEU A 317 -3.48 8.50 -8.87
C LEU A 317 -3.78 8.97 -7.45
N SER A 318 -3.20 8.34 -6.43
CA SER A 318 -3.37 8.77 -5.03
C SER A 318 -2.95 10.23 -4.87
N ARG A 319 -1.78 10.61 -5.43
CA ARG A 319 -1.33 12.01 -5.45
C ARG A 319 -2.26 12.94 -6.23
N LYS A 320 -2.83 12.50 -7.36
CA LYS A 320 -3.76 13.33 -8.16
C LYS A 320 -5.10 13.52 -7.45
N LEU A 321 -5.66 12.46 -6.87
CA LEU A 321 -6.89 12.50 -6.09
C LEU A 321 -6.73 13.42 -4.87
N ALA A 322 -5.64 13.28 -4.10
CA ALA A 322 -5.36 14.16 -2.97
C ALA A 322 -5.32 15.64 -3.37
N ARG A 323 -4.71 15.97 -4.51
CA ARG A 323 -4.70 17.35 -5.04
C ARG A 323 -6.10 17.81 -5.46
N ALA A 324 -6.86 16.97 -6.16
CA ALA A 324 -8.21 17.31 -6.59
C ALA A 324 -9.15 17.53 -5.38
N THR A 325 -9.06 16.70 -4.34
CA THR A 325 -9.77 16.89 -3.06
C THR A 325 -9.41 18.23 -2.42
N ALA A 326 -8.12 18.57 -2.36
CA ALA A 326 -7.67 19.82 -1.76
C ALA A 326 -8.18 21.04 -2.54
N LEU A 327 -8.16 20.99 -3.87
CA LEU A 327 -8.70 22.04 -4.73
C LEU A 327 -10.22 22.21 -4.56
N LEU A 328 -10.98 21.12 -4.52
CA LEU A 328 -12.43 21.17 -4.26
C LEU A 328 -12.74 21.79 -2.91
N ARG A 329 -12.06 21.37 -1.83
CA ARG A 329 -12.25 21.95 -0.50
C ARG A 329 -11.95 23.45 -0.47
N SER A 330 -10.81 23.85 -1.02
CA SER A 330 -10.46 25.27 -1.10
C SER A 330 -11.50 26.08 -1.86
N TRP A 331 -12.10 25.52 -2.90
CA TRP A 331 -13.13 26.21 -3.66
C TRP A 331 -14.45 26.34 -2.87
N ILE A 332 -14.85 25.26 -2.18
CA ILE A 332 -16.01 25.26 -1.27
C ILE A 332 -15.83 26.32 -0.18
N ASP A 333 -14.67 26.37 0.46
CA ASP A 333 -14.36 27.33 1.52
C ASP A 333 -14.50 28.78 1.01
N VAL A 334 -13.95 29.08 -0.17
CA VAL A 334 -14.07 30.41 -0.80
C VAL A 334 -15.52 30.76 -1.13
N GLU A 335 -16.33 29.81 -1.62
CA GLU A 335 -17.74 30.09 -1.90
C GLU A 335 -18.55 30.31 -0.61
N LEU A 336 -18.28 29.55 0.44
CA LEU A 336 -18.90 29.75 1.76
C LEU A 336 -18.56 31.14 2.32
N GLU A 337 -17.30 31.57 2.23
CA GLU A 337 -16.89 32.93 2.62
C GLU A 337 -17.59 34.01 1.79
N ARG A 338 -17.76 33.78 0.48
CA ARG A 338 -18.46 34.70 -0.42
C ARG A 338 -19.94 34.80 -0.07
N GLN A 339 -20.61 33.68 0.21
CA GLN A 339 -22.01 33.64 0.65
C GLN A 339 -22.20 34.32 1.99
N ASN A 340 -21.33 34.06 2.96
CA ASN A 340 -21.36 34.73 4.26
C ASN A 340 -21.19 36.24 4.12
N SER A 341 -20.24 36.68 3.29
CA SER A 341 -20.04 38.11 3.01
C SER A 341 -21.27 38.74 2.34
N ALA A 342 -21.90 38.06 1.38
CA ALA A 342 -23.12 38.54 0.74
C ALA A 342 -24.29 38.64 1.73
N LEU A 343 -24.43 37.65 2.63
CA LEU A 343 -25.44 37.64 3.68
C LEU A 343 -25.25 38.83 4.64
N LEU A 344 -24.02 39.05 5.15
CA LEU A 344 -23.68 40.16 6.03
C LEU A 344 -23.96 41.52 5.38
N ASN A 345 -23.59 41.69 4.10
CA ASN A 345 -23.90 42.91 3.35
C ASN A 345 -25.41 43.14 3.20
N SER A 346 -26.20 42.07 3.00
CA SER A 346 -27.66 42.18 2.95
C SER A 346 -28.27 42.56 4.30
N MET A 347 -27.68 42.10 5.40
CA MET A 347 -28.09 42.44 6.76
C MET A 347 -27.76 43.89 7.09
N ASP A 348 -26.53 44.34 6.79
CA ASP A 348 -26.12 45.74 6.97
C ASP A 348 -27.02 46.70 6.17
N ARG A 349 -27.32 46.36 4.91
CA ARG A 349 -28.25 47.16 4.10
C ARG A 349 -29.66 47.24 4.71
N ARG A 350 -30.17 46.11 5.24
CA ARG A 350 -31.47 46.08 5.93
C ARG A 350 -31.46 46.88 7.22
N ALA A 351 -30.41 46.75 8.03
CA ALA A 351 -30.23 47.52 9.26
C ALA A 351 -30.17 49.03 8.98
N LYS A 352 -29.40 49.46 7.96
CA LYS A 352 -29.36 50.86 7.52
C LYS A 352 -30.72 51.37 7.05
N LEU A 353 -31.50 50.54 6.35
CA LEU A 353 -32.84 50.92 5.93
C LEU A 353 -33.80 51.06 7.12
N GLN A 354 -33.73 50.15 8.09
CA GLN A 354 -34.49 50.22 9.34
C GLN A 354 -34.14 51.48 10.12
N LEU A 355 -32.84 51.81 10.25
CA LEU A 355 -32.39 53.05 10.89
C LEU A 355 -32.96 54.30 10.18
N ARG A 356 -32.93 54.35 8.85
CA ARG A 356 -33.51 55.49 8.10
C ARG A 356 -35.02 55.61 8.29
N LEU A 357 -35.75 54.50 8.28
CA LEU A 357 -37.19 54.50 8.52
C LEU A 357 -37.50 54.97 9.93
N GLN A 358 -36.76 54.49 10.94
CA GLN A 358 -36.89 54.95 12.32
C GLN A 358 -36.61 56.45 12.44
N GLN A 359 -35.52 56.94 11.85
CA GLN A 359 -35.21 58.37 11.82
C GLN A 359 -36.30 59.21 11.12
N THR A 360 -36.97 58.64 10.11
CA THR A 360 -38.09 59.31 9.43
C THR A 360 -39.31 59.42 10.34
N VAL A 361 -39.63 58.35 11.10
CA VAL A 361 -40.72 58.34 12.08
C VAL A 361 -40.42 59.28 13.25
N GLU A 362 -39.18 59.31 13.72
CA GLU A 362 -38.71 60.26 14.74
C GLU A 362 -38.79 61.71 14.25
N GLY A 363 -38.51 61.98 12.97
CA GLY A 363 -38.72 63.31 12.39
C GLY A 363 -40.19 63.75 12.38
N LEU A 364 -41.11 62.81 12.10
CA LEU A 364 -42.55 63.07 12.13
C LEU A 364 -43.08 63.27 13.56
N SER A 365 -42.48 62.61 14.57
CA SER A 365 -42.87 62.76 15.97
C SER A 365 -42.66 64.18 16.49
N VAL A 366 -41.68 64.94 15.96
CA VAL A 366 -41.49 66.36 16.28
C VAL A 366 -42.77 67.14 15.98
N ALA A 367 -43.39 66.93 14.81
CA ALA A 367 -44.63 67.60 14.44
C ALA A 367 -45.79 67.23 15.38
N ALA A 368 -45.95 65.94 15.66
CA ALA A 368 -47.00 65.45 16.56
C ALA A 368 -46.84 65.99 17.99
N ILE A 369 -45.63 65.91 18.56
CA ILE A 369 -45.32 66.39 19.91
C ILE A 369 -45.48 67.92 19.98
N SER A 370 -44.98 68.67 19.00
CA SER A 370 -45.14 70.12 18.96
C SER A 370 -46.62 70.53 18.93
N TYR A 371 -47.48 69.82 18.20
CA TYR A 371 -48.92 70.09 18.21
C TYR A 371 -49.54 69.92 19.61
N TYR A 372 -49.22 68.81 20.30
CA TYR A 372 -49.71 68.58 21.67
C TYR A 372 -49.19 69.60 22.67
N VAL A 373 -47.90 69.99 22.57
CA VAL A 373 -47.29 71.00 23.45
C VAL A 373 -47.93 72.37 23.24
N VAL A 374 -48.14 72.80 21.99
CA VAL A 374 -48.85 74.05 21.68
C VAL A 374 -50.28 74.01 22.20
N GLY A 375 -50.98 72.88 22.06
CA GLY A 375 -52.31 72.69 22.64
C GLY A 375 -52.34 72.87 24.15
N LEU A 376 -51.34 72.32 24.86
CA LEU A 376 -51.21 72.45 26.31
C LEU A 376 -50.96 73.91 26.74
N PHE A 377 -50.08 74.63 26.03
CA PHE A 377 -49.88 76.07 26.24
C PHE A 377 -51.14 76.88 25.96
N GLY A 378 -51.94 76.50 24.94
CA GLY A 378 -53.22 77.13 24.66
C GLY A 378 -54.24 76.96 25.80
N TYR A 379 -54.27 75.81 26.46
CA TYR A 379 -55.09 75.61 27.66
C TYR A 379 -54.62 76.46 28.84
N LEU A 380 -53.30 76.54 29.07
CA LEU A 380 -52.70 77.44 30.07
C LEU A 380 -52.99 78.92 29.79
N ALA A 381 -52.88 79.35 28.53
CA ALA A 381 -53.16 80.72 28.12
C ALA A 381 -54.62 81.12 28.38
N LYS A 382 -55.58 80.21 28.11
CA LYS A 382 -57.00 80.41 28.43
C LYS A 382 -57.28 80.48 29.94
N ALA A 383 -56.49 79.77 30.76
CA ALA A 383 -56.62 79.82 32.22
C ALA A 383 -56.09 81.15 32.78
N VAL A 384 -54.95 81.65 32.26
CA VAL A 384 -54.34 82.92 32.70
C VAL A 384 -55.11 84.14 32.19
N SER A 385 -55.75 84.06 31.02
CA SER A 385 -56.55 85.17 30.47
C SER A 385 -57.83 85.47 31.27
N HIS A 386 -58.17 84.66 32.28
CA HIS A 386 -59.20 85.01 33.26
C HIS A 386 -58.75 86.08 34.26
N GLU A 387 -57.44 86.32 34.41
CA GLU A 387 -56.88 87.25 35.40
C GLU A 387 -56.17 88.48 34.77
N ILE A 388 -55.83 88.44 33.48
CA ILE A 388 -55.11 89.53 32.77
C ILE A 388 -55.73 89.75 31.37
N PRO A 389 -55.98 91.00 30.92
CA PRO A 389 -56.65 91.27 29.64
C PRO A 389 -55.68 91.13 28.44
N VAL A 390 -55.27 89.90 28.14
CA VAL A 390 -54.44 89.57 26.98
C VAL A 390 -55.19 88.59 26.10
N ASP A 391 -55.20 88.81 24.78
CA ASP A 391 -55.84 87.90 23.81
C ASP A 391 -55.14 86.52 23.83
N PRO A 392 -55.85 85.44 24.22
CA PRO A 392 -55.30 84.08 24.26
C PRO A 392 -54.78 83.60 22.90
N GLY A 393 -55.34 84.10 21.79
CA GLY A 393 -54.91 83.77 20.44
C GLY A 393 -53.49 84.25 20.15
N LEU A 394 -53.16 85.47 20.61
CA LEU A 394 -51.85 86.10 20.40
C LEU A 394 -50.76 85.41 21.22
N LEU A 395 -51.08 85.05 22.47
CA LEU A 395 -50.17 84.29 23.35
C LEU A 395 -49.89 82.88 22.82
N THR A 396 -50.93 82.18 22.34
CA THR A 396 -50.78 80.84 21.77
C THR A 396 -49.99 80.89 20.46
N GLY A 397 -50.24 81.87 19.59
CA GLY A 397 -49.51 82.08 18.34
C GLY A 397 -48.03 82.39 18.54
N LEU A 398 -47.70 83.21 19.55
CA LEU A 398 -46.30 83.48 19.93
C LEU A 398 -45.61 82.23 20.48
N ALA A 399 -46.33 81.34 21.18
CA ALA A 399 -45.75 80.12 21.75
C ALA A 399 -45.39 79.05 20.68
N VAL A 400 -46.03 79.06 19.51
CA VAL A 400 -45.78 78.08 18.42
C VAL A 400 -44.30 77.99 18.00
N PRO A 401 -43.63 79.08 17.59
CA PRO A 401 -42.22 79.00 17.16
C PRO A 401 -41.29 78.53 18.29
N PHE A 402 -41.55 78.91 19.55
CA PHE A 402 -40.76 78.47 20.70
C PHE A 402 -40.99 76.98 21.03
N ALA A 403 -42.23 76.50 20.95
CA ALA A 403 -42.55 75.09 21.17
C ALA A 403 -41.96 74.19 20.08
N VAL A 404 -42.06 74.58 18.81
CA VAL A 404 -41.47 73.84 17.69
C VAL A 404 -39.95 73.86 17.77
N ALA A 405 -39.33 75.02 18.00
CA ALA A 405 -37.88 75.12 18.14
C ALA A 405 -37.37 74.36 19.38
N GLY A 406 -38.09 74.40 20.50
CA GLY A 406 -37.76 73.68 21.73
C GLY A 406 -37.80 72.16 21.54
N VAL A 407 -38.91 71.63 21.01
CA VAL A 407 -39.03 70.18 20.73
C VAL A 407 -37.98 69.74 19.70
N TRP A 408 -37.76 70.52 18.64
CA TRP A 408 -36.73 70.22 17.65
C TRP A 408 -35.32 70.23 18.24
N LEU A 409 -34.98 71.20 19.11
CA LEU A 409 -33.68 71.25 19.78
C LEU A 409 -33.49 70.06 20.74
N VAL A 410 -34.51 69.67 21.49
CA VAL A 410 -34.46 68.50 22.39
C VAL A 410 -34.26 67.22 21.59
N VAL A 411 -35.06 66.98 20.55
CA VAL A 411 -34.92 65.81 19.67
C VAL A 411 -33.56 65.82 18.96
N ARG A 412 -33.10 66.98 18.47
CA ARG A 412 -31.77 67.12 17.85
C ARG A 412 -30.62 66.87 18.85
N ARG A 413 -30.78 67.27 20.11
CA ARG A 413 -29.79 67.05 21.16
C ARG A 413 -29.71 65.58 21.58
N ILE A 414 -30.85 64.91 21.68
CA ILE A 414 -30.94 63.45 21.93
C ILE A 414 -30.30 62.68 20.76
N ARG A 415 -30.50 63.12 19.51
CA ARG A 415 -29.85 62.52 18.33
C ARG A 415 -28.32 62.63 18.39
N ARG A 416 -27.79 63.82 18.67
CA ARG A 416 -26.34 64.02 18.77
C ARG A 416 -25.69 63.16 19.87
N HIS A 417 -26.39 62.90 20.96
CA HIS A 417 -25.87 62.07 22.04
C HIS A 417 -25.80 60.58 21.70
N HIS A 418 -26.72 60.09 20.87
CA HIS A 418 -26.72 58.69 20.39
C HIS A 418 -25.74 58.47 19.23
N ASP A 419 -25.48 59.48 18.39
CA ASP A 419 -24.47 59.41 17.32
C ASP A 419 -23.02 59.36 17.85
N GLU A 420 -22.77 59.77 19.11
CA GLU A 420 -21.42 59.76 19.73
C GLU A 420 -21.06 58.44 20.46
N HIS A 421 -22.00 57.48 20.58
CA HIS A 421 -21.81 56.23 21.33
C HIS A 421 -22.06 54.94 20.51
N GLY A 422 -22.16 55.03 19.18
CA GLY A 422 -22.19 53.89 18.26
C GLY A 422 -21.07 54.00 17.24
#